data_AF-A0A7Z0VIX6-F1
#
_entry.id   AF-A0A7Z0VIX6-F1
#
_cell.length_a   1.000
_cell.length_b   1.000
_cell.length_c   1.000
_cell.angle_alpha   90.00
_cell.angle_beta   90.00
_cell.angle_gamma   90.00
#
_symmetry.space_group_name_H-M   'P 1'
#
loop_
_entity.id
_entity.type
_entity.pdbx_description
1 polymer ?
#
loop_
_entity_poly.entity_id
_entity_poly.type
_entity_poly.pdbx_seq_one_letter_code
_entity_poly.pdbx_strand_id
1 'polypeptide(L)'
;MEREELARNIEKAFGFLETKYGFGKPVRKDYGREVFFEYERNADTVSISFEVGSAPLVEVFIPVEGTDYTPVPWAVKNNIQRARLFTKLQVNQKFQPNDSKKVAKYLGEMAEQFESSQAEWLNA
;
A
#
# COMPACT_ATOMS: atom_id res chain seq x y z
N MET A 1 -0.65 6.92 -19.38
CA MET A 1 0.43 6.78 -18.40
C MET A 1 0.80 5.35 -18.55
N GLU A 2 2.06 5.11 -18.90
CA GLU A 2 2.54 3.76 -19.06
C GLU A 2 2.52 3.06 -17.70
N ARG A 3 2.18 1.77 -17.68
CA ARG A 3 2.13 0.99 -16.43
C ARG A 3 3.46 1.01 -15.69
N GLU A 4 4.56 0.99 -16.43
CA GLU A 4 5.91 1.12 -15.86
C GLU A 4 6.16 2.47 -15.20
N GLU A 5 5.57 3.55 -15.73
CA GLU A 5 5.67 4.87 -15.12
C GLU A 5 4.87 4.94 -13.82
N LEU A 6 3.67 4.35 -13.82
CA LEU A 6 2.85 4.23 -12.63
C LEU A 6 3.55 3.39 -11.54
N ALA A 7 4.09 2.24 -11.91
CA ALA A 7 4.83 1.37 -11.00
C ALA A 7 6.04 2.09 -10.36
N ARG A 8 6.83 2.81 -11.17
CA ARG A 8 7.94 3.63 -10.67
C ARG A 8 7.49 4.72 -9.70
N ASN A 9 6.34 5.36 -9.97
CA ASN A 9 5.79 6.39 -9.09
C ASN A 9 5.35 5.79 -7.74
N ILE A 10 4.75 4.59 -7.73
CA ILE A 10 4.37 3.87 -6.51
C ILE A 10 5.62 3.48 -5.71
N GLU A 11 6.57 2.81 -6.35
CA GLU A 11 7.82 2.35 -5.71
C GLU A 11 8.59 3.51 -5.10
N LYS A 12 8.68 4.64 -5.82
CA LYS A 12 9.32 5.85 -5.31
C LYS A 12 8.58 6.45 -4.10
N ALA A 13 7.25 6.51 -4.15
CA ALA A 13 6.46 7.10 -3.07
C ALA A 13 6.50 6.26 -1.79
N PHE A 14 6.45 4.93 -1.92
CA PHE A 14 6.36 4.00 -0.78
C PHE A 14 7.69 3.33 -0.41
N GLY A 15 8.79 3.66 -1.09
CA GLY A 15 10.14 3.14 -0.79
C GLY A 15 10.66 3.46 0.61
N PHE A 16 10.00 4.37 1.34
CA PHE A 16 10.28 4.62 2.75
C PHE A 16 9.98 3.40 3.64
N LEU A 17 9.04 2.52 3.25
CA LEU A 17 8.74 1.29 3.98
C LEU A 17 9.99 0.39 4.08
N GLU A 18 10.70 0.21 2.97
CA GLU A 18 11.97 -0.52 2.94
C GLU A 18 13.06 0.25 3.68
N THR A 19 13.28 1.52 3.29
CA THR A 19 14.47 2.28 3.71
C THR A 19 14.43 2.78 5.15
N LYS A 20 13.24 2.96 5.74
CA LYS A 20 13.08 3.46 7.13
C LYS A 20 12.55 2.41 8.09
N TYR A 21 11.63 1.55 7.66
CA TYR A 21 10.86 0.68 8.56
C TYR A 21 11.21 -0.80 8.47
N GLY A 22 12.20 -1.15 7.64
CA GLY A 22 12.73 -2.51 7.56
C GLY A 22 11.81 -3.50 6.84
N PHE A 23 10.88 -3.02 6.02
CA PHE A 23 10.15 -3.89 5.10
C PHE A 23 11.09 -4.46 4.05
N GLY A 24 10.79 -5.67 3.57
CA GLY A 24 11.44 -6.24 2.40
C GLY A 24 11.12 -5.45 1.13
N LYS A 25 11.91 -5.70 0.08
CA LYS A 25 11.63 -5.17 -1.26
C LYS A 25 10.23 -5.55 -1.70
N PRO A 26 9.49 -4.64 -2.35
CA PRO A 26 8.13 -4.93 -2.70
C PRO A 26 8.04 -6.00 -3.78
N VAL A 27 7.04 -6.87 -3.65
CA VAL A 27 6.63 -7.75 -4.73
C VAL A 27 5.60 -7.04 -5.58
N ARG A 28 5.97 -6.73 -6.83
CA ARG A 28 5.03 -6.20 -7.83
C ARG A 28 4.20 -7.34 -8.42
N LYS A 29 2.89 -7.13 -8.48
CA LYS A 29 1.93 -8.00 -9.19
C LYS A 29 1.15 -7.13 -10.17
N ASP A 30 1.08 -7.56 -11.41
CA ASP A 30 0.33 -6.85 -12.44
C ASP A 30 -0.99 -7.59 -12.70
N TYR A 31 -2.11 -6.97 -12.30
CA TYR A 31 -3.46 -7.51 -12.49
C TYR A 31 -4.20 -6.71 -13.56
N GLY A 32 -3.89 -6.99 -14.82
CA GLY A 32 -4.50 -6.32 -15.96
C GLY A 32 -4.14 -4.83 -16.03
N ARG A 33 -5.06 -3.97 -15.61
CA ARG A 33 -4.91 -2.50 -15.60
C ARG A 33 -4.40 -1.95 -14.27
N GLU A 34 -4.51 -2.75 -13.21
CA GLU A 34 -4.08 -2.39 -11.87
C GLU A 34 -2.62 -2.80 -11.66
N VAL A 35 -1.87 -1.88 -11.07
CA VAL A 35 -0.51 -2.13 -10.58
C VAL A 35 -0.60 -2.33 -9.07
N PHE A 36 -0.04 -3.43 -8.59
CA PHE A 36 -0.14 -3.84 -7.19
C PHE A 36 1.24 -4.09 -6.60
N PHE A 37 1.50 -3.58 -5.40
CA PHE A 37 2.75 -3.71 -4.66
C PHE A 37 2.46 -4.26 -3.26
N GLU A 38 3.20 -5.30 -2.87
CA GLU A 38 3.18 -5.86 -1.51
C GLU A 38 4.53 -5.65 -0.84
N TYR A 39 4.55 -4.90 0.26
CA TYR A 39 5.67 -4.78 1.17
C TYR A 39 5.42 -5.68 2.38
N GLU A 40 6.43 -6.42 2.80
CA GLU A 40 6.32 -7.36 3.92
C GLU A 40 7.35 -7.09 5.00
N ARG A 41 6.92 -7.17 6.26
CA ARG A 41 7.80 -7.10 7.43
C ARG A 41 7.30 -8.10 8.46
N ASN A 42 8.10 -9.13 8.74
CA ASN A 42 7.65 -10.27 9.56
C ASN A 42 6.35 -10.87 9.00
N ALA A 43 5.27 -10.83 9.78
CA ALA A 43 3.95 -11.32 9.37
C ALA A 43 3.00 -10.21 8.88
N ASP A 44 3.47 -8.95 8.91
CA ASP A 44 2.70 -7.80 8.45
C ASP A 44 2.86 -7.58 6.95
N THR A 45 1.85 -6.99 6.32
CA THR A 45 1.87 -6.64 4.90
C THR A 45 1.25 -5.27 4.68
N VAL A 46 1.94 -4.41 3.92
CA VAL A 46 1.33 -3.22 3.29
C VAL A 46 1.11 -3.52 1.83
N SER A 47 -0.14 -3.36 1.39
CA SER A 47 -0.54 -3.48 -0.01
C SER A 47 -0.85 -2.10 -0.58
N ILE A 48 -0.30 -1.78 -1.74
CA ILE A 48 -0.61 -0.58 -2.50
C ILE A 48 -1.17 -1.03 -3.85
N SER A 49 -2.35 -0.55 -4.21
CA SER A 49 -2.99 -0.87 -5.48
C SER A 49 -3.44 0.38 -6.20
N PHE A 50 -3.23 0.45 -7.51
CA PHE A 50 -3.65 1.60 -8.30
C PHE A 50 -3.91 1.24 -9.76
N GLU A 51 -5.13 1.55 -10.21
CA GLU A 51 -5.55 1.58 -11.62
C GLU A 51 -5.76 3.04 -12.07
N VAL A 52 -5.28 3.39 -13.26
CA VAL A 52 -5.54 4.73 -13.83
C VAL A 52 -7.05 4.94 -14.02
N GLY A 53 -7.57 6.03 -13.47
CA GLY A 53 -9.00 6.34 -13.47
C GLY A 53 -9.72 5.96 -12.17
N SER A 54 -9.07 5.20 -11.28
CA SER A 54 -9.52 4.97 -9.91
C SER A 54 -8.75 5.85 -8.92
N ALA A 55 -9.21 5.83 -7.67
CA ALA A 55 -8.43 6.28 -6.54
C ALA A 55 -7.42 5.16 -6.17
N PRO A 56 -6.16 5.49 -5.81
CA PRO A 56 -5.22 4.51 -5.26
C PRO A 56 -5.71 3.94 -3.92
N LEU A 57 -5.28 2.74 -3.56
CA LEU A 57 -5.62 2.12 -2.28
C LEU A 57 -4.35 1.71 -1.54
N VAL A 58 -4.33 1.94 -0.22
CA VAL A 58 -3.27 1.44 0.66
C VAL A 58 -3.91 0.70 1.82
N GLU A 59 -3.54 -0.56 1.98
CA GLU A 59 -4.11 -1.47 2.96
C GLU A 59 -3.02 -2.07 3.82
N VAL A 60 -3.31 -2.25 5.11
CA VAL A 60 -2.42 -2.94 6.03
C VAL A 60 -3.08 -4.24 6.46
N PHE A 61 -2.33 -5.33 6.40
CA PHE A 61 -2.73 -6.63 6.89
C PHE A 61 -1.81 -7.06 8.01
N ILE A 62 -2.39 -7.39 9.16
CA ILE A 62 -1.66 -7.83 10.36
C ILE A 62 -2.21 -9.16 10.86
N PRO A 63 -1.39 -10.03 11.47
CA PRO A 63 -1.86 -11.24 12.13
C PRO A 63 -2.92 -10.93 13.19
N VAL A 64 -3.95 -11.77 13.30
CA VAL A 64 -4.94 -11.61 14.38
C VAL A 64 -4.54 -12.29 15.67
N GLU A 65 -3.59 -13.23 15.61
CA GLU A 65 -3.12 -13.96 16.79
C GLU A 65 -2.55 -12.99 17.83
N GLY A 66 -3.09 -13.03 19.05
CA GLY A 66 -2.68 -12.14 20.14
C GLY A 66 -3.23 -10.70 20.03
N THR A 67 -4.23 -10.46 19.19
CA THR A 67 -4.87 -9.14 19.03
C THR A 67 -6.39 -9.22 19.16
N ASP A 68 -7.05 -8.08 19.38
CA ASP A 68 -8.52 -7.96 19.38
C ASP A 68 -9.09 -7.68 17.97
N TYR A 69 -8.27 -7.74 16.92
CA TYR A 69 -8.72 -7.42 15.58
C TYR A 69 -9.63 -8.50 14.98
N THR A 70 -10.68 -8.07 14.27
CA THR A 70 -11.57 -8.99 13.57
C THR A 70 -10.89 -9.56 12.33
N PRO A 71 -10.82 -10.90 12.18
CA PRO A 71 -10.21 -11.53 11.01
C PRO A 71 -11.01 -11.27 9.74
N VAL A 72 -10.31 -11.09 8.64
CA VAL A 72 -10.91 -10.99 7.31
C VAL A 72 -10.77 -12.35 6.62
N PRO A 73 -11.86 -13.07 6.30
CA PRO A 73 -11.79 -14.48 5.89
C PRO A 73 -10.89 -14.77 4.68
N TRP A 74 -10.77 -13.82 3.75
CA TRP A 74 -9.93 -13.96 2.56
C TRP A 74 -8.47 -13.54 2.78
N ALA A 75 -8.14 -12.89 3.90
CA ALA A 75 -6.81 -12.35 4.17
C ALA A 75 -5.86 -13.38 4.83
N VAL A 76 -5.94 -14.65 4.43
CA VAL A 76 -5.06 -15.71 4.95
C VAL A 76 -3.74 -15.72 4.16
N LYS A 77 -2.61 -15.79 4.86
CA LYS A 77 -1.29 -15.96 4.24
C LYS A 77 -0.42 -16.88 5.07
N ASN A 78 0.20 -17.88 4.44
CA ASN A 78 1.02 -18.88 5.13
C ASN A 78 0.31 -19.53 6.33
N ASN A 79 -0.99 -19.81 6.19
CA ASN A 79 -1.87 -20.32 7.25
C ASN A 79 -2.08 -19.39 8.47
N ILE A 80 -1.68 -18.12 8.36
CA ILE A 80 -1.92 -17.07 9.36
C ILE A 80 -3.15 -16.28 8.94
N GLN A 81 -4.14 -16.23 9.82
CA GLN A 81 -5.33 -15.39 9.66
C GLN A 81 -4.95 -13.93 9.95
N ARG A 82 -5.37 -13.01 9.07
CA ARG A 82 -5.06 -11.59 9.22
C ARG A 82 -6.32 -10.73 9.29
N ALA A 83 -6.17 -9.58 9.95
CA ALA A 83 -7.12 -8.47 9.88
C ALA A 83 -6.67 -7.49 8.80
N ARG A 84 -7.62 -6.69 8.31
CA ARG A 84 -7.40 -5.56 7.40
C ARG A 84 -7.58 -4.28 8.19
N LEU A 85 -6.53 -3.46 8.27
CA LEU A 85 -6.64 -2.11 8.82
C LEU A 85 -6.89 -1.13 7.69
N PHE A 86 -7.96 -0.36 7.83
CA PHE A 86 -8.29 0.71 6.91
C PHE A 86 -7.49 1.95 7.27
N THR A 87 -6.69 2.40 6.30
CA THR A 87 -5.92 3.63 6.44
C THR A 87 -6.88 4.82 6.32
N LYS A 88 -6.72 5.84 7.18
CA LYS A 88 -7.55 7.07 7.15
C LYS A 88 -7.06 8.04 6.06
N LEU A 89 -6.84 7.54 4.85
CA LEU A 89 -6.35 8.35 3.74
C LEU A 89 -7.53 9.11 3.12
N GLN A 90 -7.32 10.39 2.80
CA GLN A 90 -8.30 11.15 2.01
C GLN A 90 -8.13 10.84 0.53
N VAL A 91 -8.70 9.72 0.09
CA VAL A 91 -8.59 9.28 -1.31
C VAL A 91 -9.83 9.62 -2.13
N ASN A 92 -9.78 10.71 -2.88
CA ASN A 92 -10.92 11.15 -3.71
C ASN A 92 -10.54 11.70 -5.09
N GLN A 93 -9.30 11.51 -5.52
CA GLN A 93 -8.85 12.01 -6.82
C GLN A 93 -8.75 10.89 -7.86
N LYS A 94 -9.42 11.10 -9.00
CA LYS A 94 -9.25 10.28 -10.20
C LYS A 94 -8.22 10.92 -11.12
N PHE A 95 -7.42 10.09 -11.79
CA PHE A 95 -6.34 10.54 -12.66
C PHE A 95 -6.56 10.11 -14.10
N GLN A 96 -6.22 11.00 -15.04
CA GLN A 96 -6.18 10.67 -16.46
C GLN A 96 -4.82 10.06 -16.84
N PRO A 97 -4.73 9.32 -17.95
CA PRO A 97 -3.47 8.74 -18.40
C PRO A 97 -2.33 9.76 -18.61
N ASN A 98 -2.58 11.04 -18.84
CA ASN A 98 -1.52 12.04 -19.03
C ASN A 98 -1.10 12.77 -17.73
N ASP A 99 -1.66 12.40 -16.57
CA ASP A 99 -1.45 13.10 -15.30
C ASP A 99 -0.22 12.63 -14.50
N SER A 100 0.80 12.03 -15.12
CA SER A 100 1.93 11.39 -14.40
C SER A 100 2.55 12.23 -13.28
N LYS A 101 2.83 13.53 -13.52
CA LYS A 101 3.36 14.43 -12.49
C LYS A 101 2.39 14.65 -11.32
N LYS A 102 1.09 14.76 -11.60
CA LYS A 102 0.06 14.90 -10.56
C LYS A 102 -0.08 13.61 -9.76
N VAL A 103 -0.03 12.47 -10.44
CA VAL A 103 -0.02 11.14 -9.82
C VAL A 103 1.17 11.00 -8.89
N ALA A 104 2.38 11.33 -9.34
CA ALA A 104 3.58 11.25 -8.50
C ALA A 104 3.47 12.12 -7.24
N LYS A 105 2.98 13.37 -7.37
CA LYS A 105 2.73 14.26 -6.24
C LYS A 105 1.72 13.66 -5.26
N TYR A 106 0.60 13.18 -5.80
CA TYR A 106 -0.48 12.61 -5.01
C TYR A 106 -0.07 11.36 -4.24
N LEU A 107 0.66 10.45 -4.89
CA LEU A 107 1.20 9.25 -4.23
C LEU A 107 2.18 9.62 -3.12
N GLY A 108 2.97 10.68 -3.29
CA GLY A 108 3.83 11.23 -2.24
C GLY A 108 3.04 11.74 -1.04
N GLU A 109 2.02 12.57 -1.26
CA GLU A 109 1.13 13.07 -0.19
C GLU A 109 0.40 11.93 0.52
N MET A 110 -0.02 10.90 -0.23
CA MET A 110 -0.65 9.70 0.32
C MET A 110 0.32 8.87 1.17
N ALA A 111 1.58 8.74 0.73
CA ALA A 111 2.63 8.07 1.49
C ALA A 111 2.93 8.81 2.82
N GLU A 112 3.02 10.14 2.79
CA GLU A 112 3.22 10.96 4.00
C GLU A 112 2.04 10.84 4.99
N GLN A 113 0.80 10.87 4.49
CA GLN A 113 -0.39 10.66 5.30
C GLN A 113 -0.43 9.24 5.88
N PHE A 114 -0.06 8.23 5.09
CA PHE A 114 0.04 6.86 5.54
C PHE A 114 1.06 6.74 6.68
N GLU A 115 2.30 7.21 6.45
CA GLU A 115 3.40 7.16 7.43
C GLU A 115 2.98 7.84 8.75
N SER A 116 2.36 9.01 8.65
CA SER A 116 1.88 9.75 9.82
C SER A 116 0.74 9.01 10.55
N SER A 117 -0.23 8.48 9.81
CA SER A 117 -1.41 7.82 10.39
C SER A 117 -1.11 6.45 11.02
N GLN A 118 -0.02 5.82 10.59
CA GLN A 118 0.40 4.49 11.02
C GLN A 118 1.70 4.52 11.82
N ALA A 119 2.14 5.69 12.28
CA ALA A 119 3.45 5.87 12.89
C ALA A 119 3.69 4.95 14.11
N GLU A 120 2.68 4.77 14.97
CA GLU A 120 2.80 3.88 16.13
C GLU A 120 3.06 2.42 15.69
N TRP A 121 2.30 1.91 14.72
CA TRP A 121 2.47 0.55 14.20
C TRP A 121 3.77 0.39 13.40
N LEU A 122 4.16 1.39 12.62
CA LEU A 122 5.41 1.36 11.83
C LEU A 122 6.67 1.31 12.72
N ASN A 123 6.62 1.92 13.90
CA ASN A 123 7.74 1.95 14.85
C ASN A 123 7.69 0.84 15.92
N ALA A 124 6.62 0.04 15.96
CA ALA A 124 6.53 -1.18 16.75
C ALA A 124 7.30 -2.32 16.07
#